data_AF-A0A9D5CBE6-F1
#
_entry.id   AF-A0A9D5CBE6-F1
#
_cell.length_a   1.000
_cell.length_b   1.000
_cell.length_c   1.000
_cell.angle_alpha   90.00
_cell.angle_beta   90.00
_cell.angle_gamma   90.00
#
_symmetry.space_group_name_H-M   'P 1'
#
loop_
_entity.id
_entity.type
_entity.pdbx_description
1 polymer ?
#
loop_
_entity_poly.entity_id
_entity_poly.type
_entity_poly.pdbx_seq_one_letter_code
_entity_poly.pdbx_strand_id
1 'polypeptide(L)'
;MPTAMKLRECGVRFKRSDNNCIRFDKGVLMLPVLLVDDSTESTFLNLMAFEHLHVGVHSEISSYISFMDELVNSAEDVHLLVSKRIIENAVGSEEAVAELLNSLTKEITLDSTSEFEDRNLLTSSTSSLLDSSRRPICSAPRSLLLAATMSRKGLMEQDLSKLDVTKLHPLSPEVISRQATINIGTIGHVAHGKSTVVKAISGVQTVRFKNELERNITIKLGYANAKIYKCEDDRCPRPMCYKAYGSGKEDSPLCDVPGFENARMKLLRHVSFVDCPGHDILMATMLNGAAIMDGALLLIAGNESCPQPQTSEHLAAVEIMRLQHIIILQNKIDLIQESAAINQHESIQKFIQGTIADGAPVVPISAQLKYNIDVVCEYLVNKIPIPERNFTSPPNMIVIRSFDVNKPGSEVDEIKGGVAGGSILRGVLKVNQFVEVRPGIVVKDESGNIKCTPIYSRIVSLYAEQNELQFAVPGGLIGVGTTMDPTLTRADRLVGQVLGEVGSLPDVFVELEVNFFLLRRLLGVRTKGTEKQSKVSKLAKGEILMLNIGSMSTGARVVAVKNDLAKLQLTAPVCTSRGEKVALSRRVEKHWRLIGWGQIQAGVTLEVPPCPI
;
A
#
# COMPACT_ATOMS: atom_id res chain seq x y z
N MET A 1 8.71 42.08 -25.73
CA MET A 1 10.12 42.50 -25.90
C MET A 1 10.51 42.48 -27.38
N PRO A 2 11.62 43.10 -27.82
CA PRO A 2 12.17 42.88 -29.17
C PRO A 2 12.86 41.51 -29.29
N THR A 3 12.86 40.91 -30.49
CA THR A 3 13.47 39.60 -30.80
C THR A 3 14.99 39.57 -30.58
N ALA A 4 15.56 38.39 -30.39
CA ALA A 4 16.99 38.21 -30.10
C ALA A 4 17.91 38.91 -31.13
N MET A 5 17.56 38.87 -32.41
CA MET A 5 18.30 39.57 -33.47
C MET A 5 18.22 41.10 -33.34
N LYS A 6 17.04 41.66 -33.05
CA LYS A 6 16.87 43.10 -32.82
C LYS A 6 17.65 43.59 -31.59
N LEU A 7 17.70 42.77 -30.54
CA LEU A 7 18.51 43.05 -29.35
C LEU A 7 20.00 43.11 -29.67
N ARG A 8 20.48 42.22 -30.54
CA ARG A 8 21.87 42.23 -31.02
C ARG A 8 22.18 43.49 -31.85
N GLU A 9 21.26 43.92 -32.71
CA GLU A 9 21.41 45.17 -33.48
C GLU A 9 21.47 46.41 -32.58
N CYS A 10 20.75 46.40 -31.46
CA CYS A 10 20.83 47.43 -30.42
C CYS A 10 22.08 47.34 -29.52
N GLY A 11 23.02 46.43 -29.79
CA GLY A 11 24.30 46.31 -29.07
C GLY A 11 24.27 45.43 -27.82
N VAL A 12 23.19 44.67 -27.60
CA VAL A 12 23.09 43.72 -26.48
C VAL A 12 23.89 42.45 -26.78
N ARG A 13 24.71 42.00 -25.82
CA ARG A 13 25.48 40.76 -25.94
C ARG A 13 24.81 39.64 -25.13
N PHE A 14 24.70 38.47 -25.73
CA PHE A 14 24.20 37.27 -25.06
C PHE A 14 25.36 36.48 -24.45
N LYS A 15 25.20 36.05 -23.20
CA LYS A 15 26.17 35.19 -22.50
C LYS A 15 25.45 34.08 -21.74
N ARG A 16 26.08 32.91 -21.64
CA ARG A 16 25.62 31.82 -20.76
C ARG A 16 25.73 32.23 -19.29
N SER A 17 24.68 31.94 -18.53
CA SER A 17 24.69 32.05 -17.07
C SER A 17 25.04 30.71 -16.43
N ASP A 18 25.88 30.74 -15.39
CA ASP A 18 26.24 29.56 -14.58
C ASP A 18 25.25 29.30 -13.44
N ASN A 19 24.48 30.33 -13.08
CA ASN A 19 23.35 30.24 -12.16
C ASN A 19 22.06 30.23 -12.99
N ASN A 20 21.07 29.40 -12.65
CA ASN A 20 19.79 29.26 -13.37
C ASN A 20 18.87 30.52 -13.29
N CYS A 21 19.43 31.72 -13.44
CA CYS A 21 18.75 33.00 -13.33
C CYS A 21 19.02 33.84 -14.58
N ILE A 22 17.96 34.52 -15.05
CA ILE A 22 18.08 35.56 -16.09
C ILE A 22 18.61 36.84 -15.43
N ARG A 23 19.66 37.44 -16.00
CA ARG A 23 20.19 38.74 -15.53
C ARG A 23 20.54 39.64 -16.71
N PHE A 24 20.22 40.92 -16.58
CA PHE A 24 20.65 41.95 -17.52
C PHE A 24 21.54 42.95 -16.80
N ASP A 25 22.83 43.01 -17.16
CA ASP A 25 23.78 43.99 -16.58
C ASP A 25 24.64 44.59 -17.69
N LYS A 26 24.77 45.92 -17.71
CA LYS A 26 25.63 46.70 -18.61
C LYS A 26 25.58 46.25 -20.09
N GLY A 27 24.38 46.01 -20.62
CA GLY A 27 24.17 45.60 -22.01
C GLY A 27 24.50 44.13 -22.31
N VAL A 28 24.65 43.29 -21.28
CA VAL A 28 24.83 41.84 -21.41
C VAL A 28 23.61 41.13 -20.83
N LEU A 29 22.92 40.34 -21.65
CA LEU A 29 21.85 39.45 -21.22
C LEU A 29 22.43 38.07 -20.94
N MET A 30 22.31 37.62 -19.69
CA MET A 30 22.73 36.30 -19.24
C MET A 30 21.52 35.36 -19.14
N LEU A 31 21.57 34.24 -19.87
CA LEU A 31 20.50 33.24 -19.93
C LEU A 31 21.01 31.86 -19.48
N PRO A 32 20.19 31.06 -18.78
CA PRO A 32 20.52 29.67 -18.49
C PRO A 32 20.57 28.82 -19.76
N VAL A 33 21.26 27.69 -19.69
CA VAL A 33 21.32 26.75 -20.83
C VAL A 33 20.01 25.97 -20.91
N LEU A 34 19.40 25.97 -22.09
CA LEU A 34 18.22 25.17 -22.41
C LEU A 34 18.64 24.01 -23.31
N LEU A 35 18.48 22.78 -22.84
CA LEU A 35 18.62 21.59 -23.67
C LEU A 35 17.26 21.26 -24.26
N VAL A 36 17.19 21.20 -25.59
CA VAL A 36 15.95 20.92 -26.32
C VAL A 36 16.05 19.53 -26.95
N ASP A 37 15.20 18.63 -26.47
CA ASP A 37 15.02 17.25 -26.94
C ASP A 37 13.55 16.95 -27.24
N ASP A 38 13.26 15.77 -27.79
CA ASP A 38 11.89 15.33 -28.12
C ASP A 38 10.97 15.20 -26.89
N SER A 39 11.53 15.14 -25.68
CA SER A 39 10.78 15.00 -24.42
C SER A 39 10.46 16.35 -23.75
N THR A 40 11.10 17.41 -24.22
CA THR A 40 11.10 18.74 -23.61
C THR A 40 9.70 19.35 -23.60
N GLU A 41 8.94 19.18 -24.68
CA GLU A 41 7.55 19.67 -24.79
C GLU A 41 6.66 19.06 -23.68
N SER A 42 6.68 17.73 -23.57
CA SER A 42 5.89 17.01 -22.55
C SER A 42 6.32 17.36 -21.12
N THR A 43 7.61 17.63 -20.91
CA THR A 43 8.15 17.99 -19.59
C THR A 43 7.68 19.37 -19.17
N PHE A 44 7.73 20.35 -20.06
CA PHE A 44 7.25 21.70 -19.77
C PHE A 44 5.72 21.76 -19.59
N LEU A 45 4.94 21.05 -20.40
CA LEU A 45 3.48 20.96 -20.21
C LEU A 45 3.12 20.35 -18.86
N ASN A 46 3.80 19.29 -18.45
CA ASN A 46 3.58 18.66 -17.14
C ASN A 46 3.96 19.60 -15.98
N LEU A 47 5.04 20.38 -16.13
CA LEU A 47 5.46 21.36 -15.14
C LEU A 47 4.48 22.55 -15.04
N MET A 48 3.98 23.06 -16.16
CA MET A 48 2.95 24.10 -16.17
C MET A 48 1.63 23.62 -15.57
N ALA A 49 1.22 22.38 -15.88
CA ALA A 49 0.06 21.75 -15.24
C ALA A 49 0.25 21.60 -13.72
N PHE A 50 1.48 21.27 -13.28
CA PHE A 50 1.82 21.22 -11.86
C PHE A 50 1.71 22.59 -11.17
N GLU A 51 2.20 23.66 -11.79
CA GLU A 51 2.05 25.04 -11.28
C GLU A 51 0.57 25.44 -11.17
N HIS A 52 -0.25 25.13 -12.17
CA HIS A 52 -1.69 25.45 -12.16
C HIS A 52 -2.49 24.68 -11.09
N LEU A 53 -2.09 23.45 -10.76
CA LEU A 53 -2.80 22.62 -9.79
C LEU A 53 -2.45 22.95 -8.32
N HIS A 54 -1.34 23.65 -8.06
CA HIS A 54 -0.86 23.91 -6.70
C HIS A 54 -0.91 25.40 -6.35
N VAL A 55 -1.91 25.80 -5.56
CA VAL A 55 -2.04 27.16 -5.02
C VAL A 55 -0.89 27.45 -4.06
N GLY A 56 0.03 28.35 -4.45
CA GLY A 56 1.16 28.81 -3.62
C GLY A 56 2.55 28.62 -4.23
N VAL A 57 2.66 28.02 -5.42
CA VAL A 57 3.90 28.00 -6.20
C VAL A 57 3.91 29.23 -7.12
N HIS A 58 5.00 30.01 -7.12
CA HIS A 58 5.16 31.16 -8.01
C HIS A 58 5.19 30.69 -9.47
N SER A 59 4.58 31.44 -10.39
CA SER A 59 4.47 31.15 -11.83
C SER A 59 5.79 31.36 -12.60
N GLU A 60 6.89 30.84 -12.06
CA GLU A 60 8.25 31.06 -12.59
C GLU A 60 8.45 30.36 -13.94
N ILE A 61 7.89 29.16 -14.13
CA ILE A 61 8.06 28.39 -15.37
C ILE A 61 7.20 28.97 -16.48
N SER A 62 5.92 29.28 -16.22
CA SER A 62 5.07 29.96 -17.20
C SER A 62 5.63 31.32 -17.62
N SER A 63 6.19 32.10 -16.69
CA SER A 63 6.82 33.40 -16.99
C SER A 63 8.10 33.25 -17.82
N TYR A 64 8.90 32.20 -17.56
CA TYR A 64 10.10 31.90 -18.33
C TYR A 64 9.78 31.48 -19.77
N ILE A 65 8.76 30.64 -19.97
CA ILE A 65 8.34 30.19 -21.29
C ILE A 65 7.79 31.37 -22.11
N SER A 66 6.97 32.23 -21.50
CA SER A 66 6.49 33.46 -22.14
C SER A 66 7.63 34.41 -22.51
N PHE A 67 8.65 34.54 -21.67
CA PHE A 67 9.85 35.32 -21.99
C PHE A 67 10.63 34.74 -23.18
N MET A 68 10.75 33.42 -23.27
CA MET A 68 11.47 32.75 -24.36
C MET A 68 10.73 32.85 -25.69
N ASP A 69 9.41 32.80 -25.69
CA ASP A 69 8.54 33.02 -26.86
C ASP A 69 8.71 34.44 -27.44
N GLU A 70 8.73 35.46 -26.57
CA GLU A 70 9.00 36.83 -27.03
C GLU A 70 10.42 37.00 -27.62
N LEU A 71 11.38 36.21 -27.15
CA LEU A 71 12.77 36.28 -27.58
C LEU A 71 13.04 35.53 -28.88
N VAL A 72 12.34 34.41 -29.12
CA VAL A 72 12.59 33.45 -30.20
C VAL A 72 11.38 33.38 -31.13
N ASN A 73 11.41 34.12 -32.24
CA ASN A 73 10.32 34.11 -33.23
C ASN A 73 10.74 33.52 -34.58
N SER A 74 12.03 33.47 -34.88
CA SER A 74 12.58 33.01 -36.16
C SER A 74 13.72 32.01 -35.98
N ALA A 75 14.00 31.21 -37.01
CA ALA A 75 15.14 30.28 -37.01
C ALA A 75 16.48 31.02 -36.86
N GLU A 76 16.59 32.25 -37.36
CA GLU A 76 17.79 33.09 -37.19
C GLU A 76 18.05 33.49 -35.73
N ASP A 77 16.99 33.69 -34.94
CA ASP A 77 17.10 33.94 -33.49
C ASP A 77 17.63 32.68 -32.76
N VAL A 78 17.14 31.49 -33.15
CA VAL A 78 17.61 30.21 -32.61
C VAL A 78 19.08 30.00 -32.95
N HIS A 79 19.47 30.20 -34.21
CA HIS A 79 20.87 30.09 -34.66
C HIS A 79 21.80 30.99 -33.84
N LEU A 80 21.37 32.22 -33.54
CA LEU A 80 22.14 33.14 -32.68
C LEU A 80 22.33 32.57 -31.27
N LEU A 81 21.29 32.02 -30.66
CA LEU A 81 21.35 31.46 -29.30
C LEU A 81 22.14 30.14 -29.24
N VAL A 82 22.06 29.32 -30.29
CA VAL A 82 22.88 28.09 -30.47
C VAL A 82 24.36 28.46 -30.63
N SER A 83 24.68 29.47 -31.44
CA SER A 83 26.07 29.96 -31.60
C SER A 83 26.70 30.43 -30.29
N LYS A 84 25.89 30.85 -29.32
CA LYS A 84 26.29 31.27 -27.97
C LYS A 84 26.20 30.16 -26.92
N ARG A 85 25.83 28.94 -27.32
CA ARG A 85 25.62 27.77 -26.44
C ARG A 85 24.61 28.05 -25.31
N ILE A 86 23.60 28.85 -25.61
CA ILE A 86 22.46 29.09 -24.70
C ILE A 86 21.39 28.03 -24.96
N ILE A 87 21.19 27.66 -26.23
CA ILE A 87 20.34 26.53 -26.61
C ILE A 87 21.24 25.40 -27.11
N GLU A 88 21.08 24.21 -26.55
CA GLU A 88 21.68 22.97 -27.05
C GLU A 88 20.59 22.18 -27.78
N ASN A 89 20.66 22.17 -29.11
CA ASN A 89 19.67 21.53 -29.97
C ASN A 89 20.01 20.05 -30.21
N ALA A 90 19.18 19.13 -29.72
CA ALA A 90 19.26 17.70 -30.02
C ALA A 90 18.23 17.22 -31.07
N VAL A 91 17.29 18.09 -31.48
CA VAL A 91 16.16 17.83 -32.41
C VAL A 91 16.57 17.98 -33.89
N GLY A 92 17.75 18.55 -34.15
CA GLY A 92 18.44 18.47 -35.45
C GLY A 92 18.10 19.57 -36.47
N SER A 93 16.94 20.24 -36.38
CA SER A 93 16.67 21.47 -37.14
C SER A 93 16.40 22.67 -36.23
N GLU A 94 16.77 23.87 -36.66
CA GLU A 94 16.59 25.10 -35.89
C GLU A 94 15.17 25.65 -36.04
N GLU A 95 14.52 25.36 -37.17
CA GLU A 95 13.11 25.66 -37.42
C GLU A 95 12.19 24.87 -36.46
N ALA A 96 12.49 23.59 -36.21
CA ALA A 96 11.68 22.77 -35.30
C ALA A 96 11.74 23.27 -33.86
N VAL A 97 12.89 23.81 -33.43
CA VAL A 97 13.05 24.39 -32.07
C VAL A 97 12.20 25.66 -31.93
N ALA A 98 12.16 26.51 -32.95
CA ALA A 98 11.29 27.69 -32.95
C ALA A 98 9.81 27.30 -32.94
N GLU A 99 9.40 26.32 -33.75
CA GLU A 99 8.02 25.81 -33.77
C GLU A 99 7.60 25.19 -32.44
N LEU A 100 8.49 24.43 -31.77
CA LEU A 100 8.24 23.81 -30.47
C LEU A 100 8.09 24.84 -29.35
N LEU A 101 8.90 25.89 -29.34
CA LEU A 101 8.75 26.96 -28.35
C LEU A 101 7.44 27.73 -28.56
N ASN A 102 7.07 28.00 -29.82
CA ASN A 102 5.81 28.66 -30.18
C ASN A 102 4.57 27.77 -29.96
N SER A 103 4.71 26.44 -29.98
CA SER A 103 3.59 25.51 -29.67
C SER A 103 3.27 25.51 -28.18
N LEU A 104 4.30 25.51 -27.33
CA LEU A 104 4.19 25.52 -25.87
C LEU A 104 3.43 26.74 -25.32
N THR A 105 3.54 27.89 -25.97
CA THR A 105 2.88 29.15 -25.58
C THR A 105 1.41 29.24 -25.97
N LYS A 106 0.96 28.50 -27.01
CA LYS A 106 -0.44 28.53 -27.47
C LYS A 106 -1.44 28.05 -26.42
N GLU A 107 -1.00 27.24 -25.45
CA GLU A 107 -1.85 26.69 -24.40
C GLU A 107 -1.79 27.51 -23.09
N ILE A 108 -1.05 28.62 -23.05
CA ILE A 108 -0.88 29.45 -21.85
C ILE A 108 -1.90 30.61 -21.86
N THR A 109 -2.92 30.54 -21.00
CA THR A 109 -3.73 31.71 -20.62
C THR A 109 -3.12 32.38 -19.40
N LEU A 110 -2.47 33.53 -19.57
CA LEU A 110 -2.00 34.35 -18.45
C LEU A 110 -3.18 35.15 -17.87
N ASP A 111 -3.40 35.05 -16.56
CA ASP A 111 -4.25 36.00 -15.84
C ASP A 111 -3.60 37.39 -15.92
N SER A 112 -4.35 38.38 -16.39
CA SER A 112 -3.93 39.76 -16.68
C SER A 112 -3.60 40.61 -15.44
N THR A 113 -3.14 39.99 -14.34
CA THR A 113 -2.78 40.66 -13.08
C THR A 113 -1.32 40.56 -12.70
N SER A 114 -0.45 40.02 -13.57
CA SER A 114 1.00 40.15 -13.44
C SER A 114 1.58 40.97 -14.60
N GLU A 115 1.08 42.20 -14.75
CA GLU A 115 1.84 43.22 -15.47
C GLU A 115 3.18 43.42 -14.76
N PHE A 116 4.26 43.41 -15.54
CA PHE A 116 5.59 43.84 -15.13
C PHE A 116 5.54 45.15 -14.32
N GLU A 117 5.64 45.07 -12.99
CA GLU A 117 6.10 46.18 -12.16
C GLU A 117 7.59 46.41 -12.44
N ASP A 118 7.94 46.93 -13.62
CA ASP A 118 9.27 47.51 -13.91
C ASP A 118 9.28 48.32 -15.23
N ARG A 119 8.22 49.06 -15.53
CA ARG A 119 8.18 50.00 -16.67
C ARG A 119 8.68 51.42 -16.39
N ASN A 120 9.19 51.72 -15.19
CA ASN A 120 9.56 53.09 -14.77
C ASN A 120 11.07 53.38 -14.60
N LEU A 121 11.98 52.57 -15.16
CA LEU A 121 13.43 52.74 -14.95
C LEU A 121 14.24 53.14 -16.19
N LEU A 122 13.63 53.82 -17.18
CA LEU A 122 14.35 54.40 -18.31
C LEU A 122 14.13 55.89 -18.53
N THR A 123 13.49 56.61 -17.60
CA THR A 123 13.41 58.06 -17.67
C THR A 123 13.67 58.73 -16.32
N SER A 124 14.57 59.71 -16.37
CA SER A 124 14.90 60.73 -15.37
C SER A 124 16.07 60.44 -14.40
N SER A 125 16.99 61.38 -14.52
CA SER A 125 18.18 61.71 -13.76
C SER A 125 17.88 62.03 -12.28
N THR A 126 18.96 62.03 -11.49
CA THR A 126 19.16 62.73 -10.20
C THR A 126 18.71 62.09 -8.88
N SER A 127 19.72 61.68 -8.11
CA SER A 127 19.94 61.88 -6.66
C SER A 127 18.86 61.50 -5.65
N SER A 128 19.15 60.45 -4.87
CA SER A 128 19.09 60.38 -3.38
C SER A 128 18.84 58.91 -2.97
N LEU A 129 19.87 58.25 -2.46
CA LEU A 129 20.02 57.84 -1.06
C LEU A 129 19.09 56.67 -0.63
N LEU A 130 19.76 55.54 -0.40
CA LEU A 130 19.54 54.57 0.68
C LEU A 130 18.19 53.84 0.72
N ASP A 131 18.16 52.59 0.25
CA ASP A 131 17.90 51.47 1.18
C ASP A 131 18.43 50.13 0.65
N SER A 132 19.00 49.37 1.58
CA SER A 132 19.71 48.11 1.44
C SER A 132 18.78 46.92 1.69
N SER A 133 17.86 46.60 0.77
CA SER A 133 17.06 45.37 0.89
C SER A 133 16.18 45.06 -0.33
N ARG A 134 16.73 44.59 -1.46
CA ARG A 134 15.94 43.85 -2.47
C ARG A 134 16.75 42.69 -3.07
N ARG A 135 16.26 41.46 -2.84
CA ARG A 135 16.90 40.20 -3.21
C ARG A 135 16.75 39.92 -4.71
N PRO A 136 17.76 39.35 -5.40
CA PRO A 136 17.59 38.85 -6.77
C PRO A 136 16.62 37.66 -6.81
N ILE A 137 15.82 37.56 -7.87
CA ILE A 137 14.93 36.43 -8.16
C ILE A 137 15.82 35.18 -8.32
N CYS A 138 15.86 34.36 -7.27
CA CYS A 138 16.69 33.16 -7.16
C CYS A 138 15.87 32.08 -6.46
N SER A 139 15.28 31.15 -7.22
CA SER A 139 14.99 29.79 -6.74
C SER A 139 14.52 28.83 -7.84
N ALA A 140 15.40 28.38 -8.74
CA ALA A 140 15.20 27.09 -9.40
C ALA A 140 15.81 25.95 -8.55
N PRO A 141 15.19 24.76 -8.48
CA PRO A 141 15.31 23.84 -7.36
C PRO A 141 16.55 22.94 -7.50
N ARG A 142 17.63 23.30 -6.80
CA ARG A 142 18.65 22.31 -6.40
C ARG A 142 18.17 21.36 -5.29
N SER A 143 16.92 21.49 -4.86
CA SER A 143 16.29 20.62 -3.86
C SER A 143 15.62 19.37 -4.43
N LEU A 144 15.43 19.21 -5.74
CA LEU A 144 14.67 18.06 -6.27
C LEU A 144 15.45 16.72 -6.30
N LEU A 145 16.78 16.75 -6.27
CA LEU A 145 17.60 15.53 -6.11
C LEU A 145 17.98 15.23 -4.65
N LEU A 146 17.72 16.16 -3.72
CA LEU A 146 17.78 15.89 -2.28
C LEU A 146 16.39 15.68 -1.64
N ALA A 147 15.30 15.96 -2.37
CA ALA A 147 13.93 15.81 -1.88
C ALA A 147 13.46 14.35 -1.77
N ALA A 148 14.17 13.40 -2.40
CA ALA A 148 13.88 11.97 -2.24
C ALA A 148 14.29 11.43 -0.85
N THR A 149 15.01 12.22 -0.04
CA THR A 149 15.43 11.87 1.33
C THR A 149 14.96 12.88 2.38
N MET A 150 13.97 13.72 2.07
CA MET A 150 13.31 14.52 3.11
C MET A 150 12.40 13.62 3.95
N SER A 151 12.88 13.29 5.16
CA SER A 151 12.06 12.94 6.32
C SER A 151 10.78 13.78 6.25
N ARG A 152 9.65 13.11 5.96
CA ARG A 152 8.37 13.78 5.70
C ARG A 152 8.06 14.69 6.90
N LYS A 153 7.98 15.99 6.64
CA LYS A 153 7.71 17.03 7.66
C LYS A 153 6.51 16.59 8.51
N GLY A 154 6.75 16.27 9.78
CA GLY A 154 5.71 15.93 10.75
C GLY A 154 5.61 14.47 11.21
N LEU A 155 6.48 13.55 10.76
CA LEU A 155 6.58 12.19 11.32
C LEU A 155 7.76 12.09 12.29
N MET A 156 7.59 11.42 13.44
CA MET A 156 8.69 11.16 14.38
C MET A 156 9.77 10.28 13.74
N GLU A 157 11.04 10.59 13.96
CA GLU A 157 12.18 9.80 13.46
C GLU A 157 12.47 8.59 14.35
N GLN A 158 12.87 7.48 13.72
CA GLN A 158 13.24 6.24 14.40
C GLN A 158 14.77 6.16 14.50
N ASP A 159 15.28 6.23 15.73
CA ASP A 159 16.72 6.08 15.99
C ASP A 159 17.04 4.65 16.47
N LEU A 160 17.88 3.91 15.73
CA LEU A 160 18.31 2.57 16.13
C LEU A 160 19.12 2.55 17.43
N SER A 161 19.84 3.63 17.74
CA SER A 161 20.72 3.73 18.90
C SER A 161 19.98 3.92 20.22
N LYS A 162 18.77 4.47 20.18
CA LYS A 162 17.91 4.70 21.37
C LYS A 162 16.91 3.56 21.60
N LEU A 163 16.89 2.57 20.70
CA LEU A 163 15.90 1.52 20.70
C LEU A 163 16.13 0.52 21.84
N ASP A 164 15.26 0.56 22.85
CA ASP A 164 15.19 -0.48 23.89
C ASP A 164 13.96 -1.37 23.65
N VAL A 165 14.21 -2.57 23.12
CA VAL A 165 13.15 -3.52 22.70
C VAL A 165 12.24 -3.93 23.86
N THR A 166 12.73 -3.87 25.09
CA THR A 166 11.99 -4.29 26.29
C THR A 166 10.93 -3.29 26.74
N LYS A 167 11.09 -2.01 26.39
CA LYS A 167 10.17 -0.92 26.76
C LYS A 167 9.20 -0.54 25.63
N LEU A 168 9.37 -1.15 24.45
CA LEU A 168 8.50 -0.90 23.31
C LEU A 168 7.11 -1.48 23.56
N HIS A 169 6.11 -0.65 23.34
CA HIS A 169 4.72 -1.06 23.26
C HIS A 169 4.23 -0.79 21.82
N PRO A 170 3.24 -1.52 21.28
CA PRO A 170 2.70 -1.21 19.95
C PRO A 170 2.21 0.25 19.85
N LEU A 171 1.74 0.80 20.97
CA LEU A 171 1.24 2.18 21.05
C LEU A 171 2.34 3.25 21.26
N SER A 172 3.62 2.88 21.24
CA SER A 172 4.69 3.89 21.35
C SER A 172 4.60 4.88 20.17
N PRO A 173 4.70 6.21 20.41
CA PRO A 173 4.54 7.23 19.37
C PRO A 173 5.45 7.02 18.15
N GLU A 174 6.69 6.57 18.38
CA GLU A 174 7.69 6.25 17.35
C GLU A 174 7.25 5.12 16.40
N VAL A 175 6.36 4.25 16.88
CA VAL A 175 5.82 3.12 16.13
C VAL A 175 4.55 3.55 15.40
N ILE A 176 3.54 4.05 16.12
CA ILE A 176 2.24 4.43 15.52
C ILE A 176 2.40 5.51 14.45
N SER A 177 3.38 6.41 14.58
CA SER A 177 3.63 7.47 13.61
C SER A 177 3.93 6.91 12.20
N ARG A 178 4.72 5.83 12.11
CA ARG A 178 5.21 5.34 10.81
C ARG A 178 4.62 4.01 10.38
N GLN A 179 4.22 3.17 11.33
CA GLN A 179 3.86 1.77 11.09
C GLN A 179 2.49 1.43 11.68
N ALA A 180 1.70 0.66 10.93
CA ALA A 180 0.49 0.05 11.44
C ALA A 180 0.79 -1.09 12.42
N THR A 181 0.02 -1.16 13.50
CA THR A 181 0.26 -2.13 14.58
C THR A 181 -0.76 -3.27 14.59
N ILE A 182 -1.89 -3.07 13.92
CA ILE A 182 -3.02 -4.01 13.91
C ILE A 182 -3.50 -4.26 12.49
N ASN A 183 -3.82 -5.51 12.19
CA ASN A 183 -4.34 -5.93 10.90
C ASN A 183 -5.84 -6.19 10.98
N ILE A 184 -6.62 -5.53 10.13
CA ILE A 184 -8.07 -5.60 10.10
C ILE A 184 -8.52 -6.10 8.72
N GLY A 185 -9.15 -7.26 8.68
CA GLY A 185 -9.62 -7.83 7.42
C GLY A 185 -11.00 -7.32 7.01
N THR A 186 -11.24 -7.09 5.72
CA THR A 186 -12.60 -6.93 5.19
C THR A 186 -13.07 -8.23 4.54
N ILE A 187 -14.18 -8.77 5.03
CA ILE A 187 -14.79 -10.02 4.54
C ILE A 187 -16.26 -9.81 4.15
N GLY A 188 -16.78 -10.64 3.25
CA GLY A 188 -18.16 -10.53 2.76
C GLY A 188 -18.33 -11.00 1.31
N HIS A 189 -19.58 -11.10 0.85
CA HIS A 189 -19.94 -11.56 -0.50
C HIS A 189 -19.31 -10.68 -1.60
N VAL A 190 -19.29 -11.20 -2.83
CA VAL A 190 -18.93 -10.43 -4.02
C VAL A 190 -19.84 -9.18 -4.13
N ALA A 191 -19.28 -8.06 -4.60
CA ALA A 191 -19.99 -6.80 -4.80
C ALA A 191 -20.60 -6.12 -3.54
N HIS A 192 -20.32 -6.59 -2.32
CA HIS A 192 -20.71 -5.89 -1.08
C HIS A 192 -19.94 -4.59 -0.79
N GLY A 193 -18.94 -4.23 -1.61
CA GLY A 193 -18.19 -2.98 -1.48
C GLY A 193 -17.02 -3.01 -0.48
N LYS A 194 -16.38 -4.17 -0.28
CA LYS A 194 -15.21 -4.34 0.62
C LYS A 194 -14.09 -3.33 0.33
N SER A 195 -13.60 -3.32 -0.91
CA SER A 195 -12.56 -2.40 -1.36
C SER A 195 -12.98 -0.93 -1.28
N THR A 196 -14.26 -0.63 -1.50
CA THR A 196 -14.81 0.74 -1.38
C THR A 196 -14.79 1.24 0.05
N VAL A 197 -15.15 0.38 1.04
CA VAL A 197 -15.05 0.74 2.47
C VAL A 197 -13.60 0.99 2.86
N VAL A 198 -12.67 0.14 2.43
CA VAL A 198 -11.24 0.35 2.71
C VAL A 198 -10.77 1.68 2.12
N LYS A 199 -11.17 2.01 0.89
CA LYS A 199 -10.87 3.32 0.27
C LYS A 199 -11.52 4.48 1.00
N ALA A 200 -12.73 4.32 1.53
CA ALA A 200 -13.42 5.36 2.29
C ALA A 200 -12.70 5.68 3.61
N ILE A 201 -12.15 4.68 4.30
CA ILE A 201 -11.43 4.85 5.58
C ILE A 201 -9.99 5.31 5.35
N SER A 202 -9.25 4.64 4.46
CA SER A 202 -7.81 4.88 4.26
C SER A 202 -7.48 5.97 3.24
N GLY A 203 -8.40 6.29 2.33
CA GLY A 203 -8.14 7.11 1.15
C GLY A 203 -7.36 6.37 0.05
N VAL A 204 -6.89 5.14 0.29
CA VAL A 204 -6.06 4.36 -0.65
C VAL A 204 -6.90 3.35 -1.41
N GLN A 205 -6.70 3.26 -2.72
CA GLN A 205 -7.33 2.24 -3.55
C GLN A 205 -6.56 0.93 -3.49
N THR A 206 -7.23 -0.15 -3.10
CA THR A 206 -6.62 -1.48 -2.92
C THR A 206 -6.39 -2.22 -4.23
N VAL A 207 -7.21 -1.95 -5.25
CA VAL A 207 -7.12 -2.55 -6.59
C VAL A 207 -6.02 -1.85 -7.40
N ARG A 208 -4.90 -2.54 -7.61
CA ARG A 208 -3.71 -2.00 -8.31
C ARG A 208 -3.41 -2.68 -9.65
N PHE A 209 -3.87 -3.92 -9.84
CA PHE A 209 -3.54 -4.67 -11.06
C PHE A 209 -4.55 -4.38 -12.17
N LYS A 210 -4.05 -4.22 -13.40
CA LYS A 210 -4.89 -3.98 -14.60
C LYS A 210 -5.97 -5.05 -14.76
N ASN A 211 -5.61 -6.32 -14.60
CA ASN A 211 -6.55 -7.45 -14.71
C ASN A 211 -7.67 -7.41 -13.65
N GLU A 212 -7.40 -6.84 -12.48
CA GLU A 212 -8.41 -6.67 -11.42
C GLU A 212 -9.35 -5.51 -11.73
N LEU A 213 -8.80 -4.40 -12.27
CA LEU A 213 -9.58 -3.25 -12.74
C LEU A 213 -10.52 -3.63 -13.88
N GLU A 214 -10.03 -4.37 -14.88
CA GLU A 214 -10.84 -4.79 -16.03
C GLU A 214 -11.99 -5.72 -15.64
N ARG A 215 -11.77 -6.61 -14.66
CA ARG A 215 -12.77 -7.59 -14.22
C ARG A 215 -13.64 -7.11 -13.06
N ASN A 216 -13.33 -5.95 -12.46
CA ASN A 216 -13.98 -5.42 -11.26
C ASN A 216 -14.05 -6.43 -10.10
N ILE A 217 -13.06 -7.31 -9.98
CA ILE A 217 -12.94 -8.27 -8.88
C ILE A 217 -11.55 -8.19 -8.25
N THR A 218 -11.52 -8.26 -6.92
CA THR A 218 -10.28 -8.41 -6.15
C THR A 218 -9.79 -9.86 -6.32
N ILE A 219 -8.58 -10.05 -6.84
CA ILE A 219 -8.00 -11.39 -7.03
C ILE A 219 -6.93 -11.65 -5.97
N LYS A 220 -6.00 -10.70 -5.84
CA LYS A 220 -4.95 -10.72 -4.82
C LYS A 220 -5.43 -9.98 -3.58
N LEU A 221 -4.78 -10.25 -2.44
CA LEU A 221 -5.03 -9.49 -1.23
C LEU A 221 -4.66 -8.01 -1.47
N GLY A 222 -5.62 -7.14 -1.21
CA GLY A 222 -5.45 -5.70 -1.24
C GLY A 222 -5.00 -5.18 0.12
N TYR A 223 -4.21 -4.12 0.12
CA TYR A 223 -3.66 -3.56 1.37
C TYR A 223 -3.75 -2.04 1.36
N ALA A 224 -4.10 -1.49 2.51
CA ALA A 224 -4.12 -0.07 2.76
C ALA A 224 -3.95 0.21 4.25
N ASN A 225 -3.16 1.21 4.62
CA ASN A 225 -3.02 1.64 6.00
C ASN A 225 -3.78 2.94 6.24
N ALA A 226 -4.28 3.11 7.46
CA ALA A 226 -5.00 4.30 7.89
C ALA A 226 -4.60 4.70 9.31
N LYS A 227 -4.43 6.00 9.53
CA LYS A 227 -4.23 6.59 10.85
C LYS A 227 -5.58 7.07 11.39
N ILE A 228 -5.92 6.66 12.60
CA ILE A 228 -7.15 7.05 13.29
C ILE A 228 -6.79 8.06 14.37
N TYR A 229 -7.43 9.21 14.29
CA TYR A 229 -7.24 10.33 15.20
C TYR A 229 -8.49 10.56 16.04
N LYS A 230 -8.28 11.09 17.23
CA LYS A 230 -9.34 11.58 18.11
C LYS A 230 -9.05 13.04 18.46
N CYS A 231 -10.07 13.90 18.39
CA CYS A 231 -9.97 15.27 18.88
C CYS A 231 -9.59 15.29 20.37
N GLU A 232 -8.65 16.16 20.76
CA GLU A 232 -8.26 16.32 22.18
C GLU A 232 -9.32 17.05 23.00
N ASP A 233 -10.14 17.89 22.36
CA ASP A 233 -11.26 18.56 23.01
C ASP A 233 -12.44 17.60 23.23
N ASP A 234 -12.70 17.24 24.49
CA ASP A 234 -13.85 16.41 24.90
C ASP A 234 -15.22 17.09 24.63
N ARG A 235 -15.22 18.40 24.29
CA ARG A 235 -16.40 19.16 23.87
C ARG A 235 -16.87 18.83 22.45
N CYS A 236 -16.02 18.19 21.64
CA CYS A 236 -16.38 17.80 20.29
C CYS A 236 -17.49 16.72 20.30
N PRO A 237 -18.57 16.88 19.53
CA PRO A 237 -19.67 15.91 19.54
C PRO A 237 -19.23 14.55 18.99
N ARG A 238 -19.61 13.46 19.67
CA ARG A 238 -19.53 12.09 19.14
C ARG A 238 -20.68 11.92 18.12
N PRO A 239 -20.44 11.37 16.92
CA PRO A 239 -19.26 10.59 16.49
C PRO A 239 -18.17 11.37 15.73
N MET A 240 -18.39 12.64 15.35
CA MET A 240 -17.48 13.44 14.50
C MET A 240 -16.07 13.67 15.09
N CYS A 241 -15.89 13.39 16.38
CA CYS A 241 -14.60 13.48 17.08
C CYS A 241 -13.53 12.48 16.59
N TYR A 242 -13.92 11.41 15.88
CA TYR A 242 -12.99 10.45 15.29
C TYR A 242 -12.88 10.68 13.80
N LYS A 243 -11.65 10.72 13.29
CA LYS A 243 -11.39 10.78 11.84
C LYS A 243 -10.28 9.81 11.45
N ALA A 244 -10.40 9.29 10.23
CA ALA A 244 -9.36 8.50 9.60
C ALA A 244 -8.74 9.28 8.44
N TYR A 245 -7.40 9.24 8.36
CA TYR A 245 -6.64 9.74 7.22
C TYR A 245 -5.63 8.68 6.77
N GLY A 246 -5.08 8.85 5.57
CA GLY A 246 -4.02 7.99 5.07
C GLY A 246 -2.71 8.13 5.87
N SER A 247 -1.80 7.17 5.71
CA SER A 247 -0.54 7.09 6.47
C SER A 247 0.42 8.27 6.28
N GLY A 248 0.28 9.03 5.20
CA GLY A 248 1.13 10.19 4.90
C GLY A 248 0.76 11.46 5.67
N LYS A 249 -0.35 11.47 6.43
CA LYS A 249 -0.75 12.61 7.25
C LYS A 249 0.15 12.74 8.49
N GLU A 250 0.41 13.99 8.87
CA GLU A 250 1.16 14.36 10.09
C GLU A 250 0.49 13.82 11.36
N ASP A 251 1.26 13.68 12.45
CA ASP A 251 0.78 13.01 13.67
C ASP A 251 -0.23 13.83 14.50
N SER A 252 -0.27 15.15 14.31
CA SER A 252 -1.19 16.05 15.02
C SER A 252 -1.87 17.04 14.08
N PRO A 253 -2.80 16.59 13.22
CA PRO A 253 -3.54 17.47 12.33
C PRO A 253 -4.57 18.30 13.10
N LEU A 254 -4.96 19.44 12.52
CA LEU A 254 -6.07 20.25 13.01
C LEU A 254 -7.41 19.55 12.77
N CYS A 255 -8.39 19.85 13.61
CA CYS A 255 -9.71 19.25 13.54
C CYS A 255 -10.60 19.98 12.51
N ASP A 256 -11.03 19.34 11.42
CA ASP A 256 -11.96 19.97 10.46
C ASP A 256 -13.44 19.97 10.92
N VAL A 257 -13.73 19.82 12.22
CA VAL A 257 -15.12 19.87 12.73
C VAL A 257 -15.51 21.34 12.93
N PRO A 258 -16.65 21.80 12.37
CA PRO A 258 -17.10 23.19 12.53
C PRO A 258 -17.19 23.59 14.00
N GLY A 259 -16.49 24.66 14.38
CA GLY A 259 -16.42 25.16 15.76
C GLY A 259 -15.24 24.64 16.60
N PHE A 260 -14.44 23.71 16.08
CA PHE A 260 -13.26 23.14 16.76
C PHE A 260 -11.97 23.21 15.92
N GLU A 261 -11.90 24.12 14.94
CA GLU A 261 -10.81 24.22 13.96
C GLU A 261 -9.42 24.47 14.57
N ASN A 262 -9.37 25.05 15.77
CA ASN A 262 -8.12 25.29 16.51
C ASN A 262 -7.67 24.11 17.36
N ALA A 263 -8.51 23.07 17.51
CA ALA A 263 -8.20 21.90 18.30
C ALA A 263 -7.31 20.94 17.51
N ARG A 264 -6.27 20.40 18.18
CA ARG A 264 -5.42 19.36 17.60
C ARG A 264 -6.08 18.00 17.79
N MET A 265 -5.89 17.12 16.81
CA MET A 265 -6.24 15.72 16.95
C MET A 265 -5.03 14.90 17.38
N LYS A 266 -5.25 13.98 18.31
CA LYS A 266 -4.25 13.02 18.76
C LYS A 266 -4.36 11.72 17.98
N LEU A 267 -3.24 11.26 17.45
CA LEU A 267 -3.13 9.93 16.84
C LEU A 267 -3.34 8.84 17.91
N LEU A 268 -4.38 8.02 17.74
CA LEU A 268 -4.67 6.91 18.64
C LEU A 268 -4.16 5.59 18.10
N ARG A 269 -4.39 5.34 16.81
CA ARG A 269 -4.10 4.05 16.18
C ARG A 269 -3.64 4.22 14.75
N HIS A 270 -2.75 3.32 14.33
CA HIS A 270 -2.41 3.11 12.93
C HIS A 270 -2.81 1.68 12.58
N VAL A 271 -3.83 1.56 11.74
CA VAL A 271 -4.43 0.28 11.36
C VAL A 271 -4.02 -0.08 9.93
N SER A 272 -3.84 -1.36 9.66
CA SER A 272 -3.65 -1.90 8.32
C SER A 272 -4.88 -2.69 7.93
N PHE A 273 -5.47 -2.39 6.78
CA PHE A 273 -6.58 -3.11 6.22
C PHE A 273 -6.10 -4.17 5.24
N VAL A 274 -6.62 -5.39 5.42
CA VAL A 274 -6.42 -6.53 4.52
C VAL A 274 -7.71 -6.77 3.75
N ASP A 275 -7.73 -6.35 2.49
CA ASP A 275 -8.88 -6.50 1.62
C ASP A 275 -8.92 -7.89 1.01
N CYS A 276 -9.83 -8.74 1.51
CA CYS A 276 -9.96 -10.11 1.05
C CYS A 276 -10.88 -10.24 -0.15
N PRO A 277 -10.53 -11.11 -1.11
CA PRO A 277 -11.44 -11.44 -2.19
C PRO A 277 -12.68 -12.14 -1.63
N GLY A 278 -13.86 -11.76 -2.12
CA GLY A 278 -15.12 -12.37 -1.70
C GLY A 278 -15.62 -13.48 -2.62
N HIS A 279 -14.91 -13.77 -3.71
CA HIS A 279 -15.32 -14.77 -4.69
C HIS A 279 -14.98 -16.16 -4.17
N ASP A 280 -15.90 -17.11 -4.33
CA ASP A 280 -15.75 -18.50 -3.87
C ASP A 280 -14.53 -19.25 -4.44
N ILE A 281 -14.13 -18.96 -5.69
CA ILE A 281 -12.93 -19.51 -6.32
C ILE A 281 -11.64 -19.11 -5.56
N LEU A 282 -11.67 -17.95 -4.87
CA LEU A 282 -10.51 -17.34 -4.22
C LEU A 282 -10.50 -17.54 -2.69
N MET A 283 -11.21 -18.55 -2.20
CA MET A 283 -11.25 -18.89 -0.77
C MET A 283 -9.87 -19.22 -0.20
N ALA A 284 -8.95 -19.78 -0.99
CA ALA A 284 -7.57 -20.01 -0.55
C ALA A 284 -6.87 -18.69 -0.20
N THR A 285 -7.01 -17.68 -1.05
CA THR A 285 -6.46 -16.34 -0.82
C THR A 285 -7.07 -15.67 0.40
N MET A 286 -8.38 -15.84 0.63
CA MET A 286 -9.07 -15.31 1.82
C MET A 286 -8.54 -15.97 3.10
N LEU A 287 -8.35 -17.29 3.11
CA LEU A 287 -7.78 -18.01 4.25
C LEU A 287 -6.33 -17.58 4.54
N ASN A 288 -5.54 -17.35 3.49
CA ASN A 288 -4.18 -16.84 3.64
C ASN A 288 -4.14 -15.46 4.28
N GLY A 289 -5.11 -14.59 3.97
CA GLY A 289 -5.29 -13.29 4.62
C GLY A 289 -5.81 -13.41 6.06
N ALA A 290 -6.73 -14.34 6.31
CA ALA A 290 -7.35 -14.56 7.62
C ALA A 290 -6.35 -14.96 8.70
N ALA A 291 -5.25 -15.63 8.34
CA ALA A 291 -4.20 -16.02 9.27
C ALA A 291 -3.43 -14.84 9.90
N ILE A 292 -3.53 -13.64 9.33
CA ILE A 292 -2.75 -12.45 9.72
C ILE A 292 -3.59 -11.37 10.38
N MET A 293 -4.90 -11.47 10.25
CA MET A 293 -5.83 -10.51 10.81
C MET A 293 -5.89 -10.64 12.33
N ASP A 294 -5.99 -9.52 13.03
CA ASP A 294 -6.28 -9.46 14.46
C ASP A 294 -7.79 -9.22 14.71
N GLY A 295 -8.47 -8.61 13.74
CA GLY A 295 -9.90 -8.38 13.73
C GLY A 295 -10.49 -8.37 12.33
N ALA A 296 -11.81 -8.45 12.22
CA ALA A 296 -12.50 -8.52 10.93
C ALA A 296 -13.72 -7.58 10.85
N LEU A 297 -13.91 -7.01 9.67
CA LEU A 297 -15.08 -6.28 9.25
C LEU A 297 -15.91 -7.16 8.33
N LEU A 298 -17.10 -7.55 8.77
CA LEU A 298 -18.04 -8.32 7.97
C LEU A 298 -19.00 -7.38 7.24
N LEU A 299 -18.81 -7.25 5.93
CA LEU A 299 -19.67 -6.42 5.09
C LEU A 299 -20.86 -7.21 4.56
N ILE A 300 -22.05 -6.66 4.77
CA ILE A 300 -23.33 -7.15 4.25
C ILE A 300 -23.99 -6.03 3.46
N ALA A 301 -24.36 -6.27 2.21
CA ALA A 301 -25.01 -5.25 1.40
C ALA A 301 -26.50 -5.13 1.73
N GLY A 302 -26.97 -3.90 1.88
CA GLY A 302 -28.33 -3.52 2.26
C GLY A 302 -29.40 -4.03 1.31
N ASN A 303 -29.07 -4.04 0.03
CA ASN A 303 -29.95 -4.39 -1.08
C ASN A 303 -30.09 -5.90 -1.31
N GLU A 304 -29.33 -6.74 -0.61
CA GLU A 304 -29.35 -8.19 -0.77
C GLU A 304 -30.00 -8.89 0.43
N SER A 305 -30.62 -10.04 0.19
CA SER A 305 -31.17 -10.85 1.27
C SER A 305 -30.05 -11.44 2.14
N CYS A 306 -30.23 -11.41 3.45
CA CYS A 306 -29.36 -12.06 4.42
C CYS A 306 -30.04 -13.35 4.91
N PRO A 307 -29.34 -14.49 5.05
CA PRO A 307 -27.89 -14.71 4.87
C PRO A 307 -27.49 -15.16 3.46
N GLN A 308 -26.36 -14.64 2.97
CA GLN A 308 -25.72 -15.13 1.76
C GLN A 308 -24.74 -16.29 2.06
N PRO A 309 -24.63 -17.31 1.19
CA PRO A 309 -23.76 -18.46 1.46
C PRO A 309 -22.26 -18.14 1.59
N GLN A 310 -21.77 -17.11 0.89
CA GLN A 310 -20.38 -16.68 1.05
C GLN A 310 -20.17 -15.93 2.37
N THR A 311 -21.18 -15.19 2.86
CA THR A 311 -21.12 -14.54 4.17
C THR A 311 -20.98 -15.58 5.28
N SER A 312 -21.70 -16.70 5.21
CA SER A 312 -21.56 -17.79 6.18
C SER A 312 -20.25 -18.56 6.02
N GLU A 313 -19.75 -18.76 4.79
CA GLU A 313 -18.45 -19.38 4.54
C GLU A 313 -17.28 -18.54 5.12
N HIS A 314 -17.28 -17.22 4.90
CA HIS A 314 -16.27 -16.34 5.48
C HIS A 314 -16.37 -16.26 7.01
N LEU A 315 -17.59 -16.21 7.57
CA LEU A 315 -17.77 -16.18 9.02
C LEU A 315 -17.24 -17.46 9.67
N ALA A 316 -17.52 -18.63 9.08
CA ALA A 316 -16.99 -19.91 9.56
C ALA A 316 -15.45 -19.97 9.44
N ALA A 317 -14.87 -19.43 8.37
CA ALA A 317 -13.41 -19.36 8.21
C ALA A 317 -12.76 -18.49 9.30
N VAL A 318 -13.35 -17.34 9.63
CA VAL A 318 -12.93 -16.46 10.72
C VAL A 318 -13.04 -17.15 12.09
N GLU A 319 -14.11 -17.91 12.31
CA GLU A 319 -14.33 -18.71 13.52
C GLU A 319 -13.26 -19.79 13.69
N ILE A 320 -12.89 -20.49 12.62
CA ILE A 320 -11.80 -21.48 12.61
C ILE A 320 -10.48 -20.83 13.03
N MET A 321 -10.20 -19.64 12.50
CA MET A 321 -8.99 -18.88 12.86
C MET A 321 -9.03 -18.29 14.27
N ARG A 322 -10.19 -18.35 14.97
CA ARG A 322 -10.45 -17.80 16.32
C ARG A 322 -10.28 -16.29 16.42
N LEU A 323 -10.72 -15.56 15.39
CA LEU A 323 -10.85 -14.11 15.51
C LEU A 323 -12.13 -13.80 16.29
N GLN A 324 -11.98 -13.20 17.47
CA GLN A 324 -13.10 -12.87 18.35
C GLN A 324 -13.67 -11.48 18.04
N HIS A 325 -12.82 -10.58 17.52
CA HIS A 325 -13.19 -9.18 17.30
C HIS A 325 -13.75 -8.99 15.89
N ILE A 326 -15.08 -9.00 15.80
CA ILE A 326 -15.81 -8.82 14.55
C ILE A 326 -16.71 -7.58 14.68
N ILE A 327 -16.70 -6.73 13.66
CA ILE A 327 -17.66 -5.64 13.50
C ILE A 327 -18.41 -5.86 12.20
N ILE A 328 -19.73 -5.71 12.23
CA ILE A 328 -20.59 -5.97 11.09
C ILE A 328 -20.99 -4.64 10.48
N LEU A 329 -20.77 -4.50 9.18
CA LEU A 329 -21.06 -3.29 8.42
C LEU A 329 -22.19 -3.57 7.44
N GLN A 330 -23.31 -2.89 7.64
CA GLN A 330 -24.43 -2.89 6.70
C GLN A 330 -24.17 -1.79 5.67
N ASN A 331 -23.66 -2.16 4.50
CA ASN A 331 -23.26 -1.23 3.45
C ASN A 331 -24.38 -0.99 2.42
N LYS A 332 -24.27 0.04 1.58
CA LYS A 332 -25.27 0.40 0.55
C LYS A 332 -26.65 0.75 1.11
N ILE A 333 -26.68 1.37 2.29
CA ILE A 333 -27.92 1.87 2.90
C ILE A 333 -28.57 2.97 2.06
N ASP A 334 -27.79 3.64 1.21
CA ASP A 334 -28.24 4.68 0.27
C ASP A 334 -29.25 4.20 -0.78
N LEU A 335 -29.33 2.87 -1.03
CA LEU A 335 -30.24 2.30 -2.02
C LEU A 335 -31.55 1.77 -1.43
N ILE A 336 -31.68 1.71 -0.10
CA ILE A 336 -32.79 1.05 0.57
C ILE A 336 -33.58 2.03 1.45
N GLN A 337 -34.85 1.71 1.67
CA GLN A 337 -35.68 2.43 2.63
C GLN A 337 -35.36 2.00 4.07
N GLU A 338 -35.64 2.87 5.03
CA GLU A 338 -35.38 2.65 6.46
C GLU A 338 -36.05 1.37 7.00
N SER A 339 -37.30 1.11 6.62
CA SER A 339 -38.03 -0.10 7.02
C SER A 339 -37.34 -1.38 6.55
N ALA A 340 -36.82 -1.38 5.32
CA ALA A 340 -36.07 -2.51 4.78
C ALA A 340 -34.73 -2.69 5.50
N ALA A 341 -34.05 -1.58 5.85
CA ALA A 341 -32.80 -1.62 6.60
C ALA A 341 -32.97 -2.25 8.00
N ILE A 342 -34.05 -1.91 8.70
CA ILE A 342 -34.40 -2.47 10.02
C ILE A 342 -34.71 -3.97 9.91
N ASN A 343 -35.55 -4.36 8.95
CA ASN A 343 -35.87 -5.79 8.72
C ASN A 343 -34.63 -6.62 8.42
N GLN A 344 -33.70 -6.06 7.65
CA GLN A 344 -32.44 -6.72 7.36
C GLN A 344 -31.53 -6.78 8.60
N HIS A 345 -31.49 -5.73 9.41
CA HIS A 345 -30.76 -5.72 10.68
C HIS A 345 -31.24 -6.83 11.62
N GLU A 346 -32.55 -7.02 11.78
CA GLU A 346 -33.11 -8.14 12.55
C GLU A 346 -32.72 -9.50 11.96
N SER A 347 -32.69 -9.62 10.64
CA SER A 347 -32.29 -10.85 9.94
C SER A 347 -30.80 -11.16 10.17
N ILE A 348 -29.96 -10.13 10.22
CA ILE A 348 -28.53 -10.22 10.54
C ILE A 348 -28.37 -10.67 12.01
N GLN A 349 -29.10 -10.05 12.95
CA GLN A 349 -29.06 -10.45 14.36
C GLN A 349 -29.47 -11.92 14.55
N LYS A 350 -30.56 -12.36 13.92
CA LYS A 350 -31.00 -13.77 13.95
C LYS A 350 -29.96 -14.72 13.37
N PHE A 351 -29.21 -14.29 12.35
CA PHE A 351 -28.15 -15.09 11.74
C PHE A 351 -26.92 -15.22 12.64
N ILE A 352 -26.60 -14.18 13.41
CA ILE A 352 -25.43 -14.13 14.29
C ILE A 352 -25.65 -14.94 15.58
N GLN A 353 -26.89 -15.03 16.05
CA GLN A 353 -27.25 -15.79 17.26
C GLN A 353 -26.66 -17.21 17.22
N GLY A 354 -25.82 -17.54 18.20
CA GLY A 354 -25.15 -18.84 18.32
C GLY A 354 -23.81 -18.97 17.58
N THR A 355 -23.27 -17.88 17.02
CA THR A 355 -21.91 -17.82 16.45
C THR A 355 -20.96 -16.99 17.33
N ILE A 356 -19.66 -16.99 17.04
CA ILE A 356 -18.65 -16.15 17.74
C ILE A 356 -18.94 -14.65 17.59
N ALA A 357 -19.70 -14.25 16.57
CA ALA A 357 -20.09 -12.87 16.36
C ALA A 357 -21.26 -12.43 17.27
N ASP A 358 -21.71 -13.26 18.21
CA ASP A 358 -22.80 -12.89 19.13
C ASP A 358 -22.43 -11.64 19.97
N GLY A 359 -23.30 -10.63 19.93
CA GLY A 359 -23.04 -9.31 20.50
C GLY A 359 -22.11 -8.39 19.68
N ALA A 360 -21.74 -8.77 18.44
CA ALA A 360 -21.02 -7.87 17.53
C ALA A 360 -21.89 -6.68 17.11
N PRO A 361 -21.36 -5.44 17.12
CA PRO A 361 -22.11 -4.27 16.70
C PRO A 361 -22.36 -4.30 15.18
N VAL A 362 -23.59 -3.96 14.79
CA VAL A 362 -23.98 -3.77 13.38
C VAL A 362 -24.07 -2.27 13.11
N VAL A 363 -23.21 -1.76 12.23
CA VAL A 363 -23.14 -0.34 11.88
C VAL A 363 -23.66 -0.12 10.46
N PRO A 364 -24.70 0.69 10.25
CA PRO A 364 -25.17 1.07 8.93
C PRO A 364 -24.26 2.15 8.34
N ILE A 365 -23.72 1.89 7.14
CA ILE A 365 -22.80 2.79 6.44
C ILE A 365 -23.13 2.91 4.96
N SER A 366 -22.74 4.04 4.37
CA SER A 366 -22.63 4.18 2.91
C SER A 366 -21.18 4.44 2.55
N ALA A 367 -20.50 3.40 2.03
CA ALA A 367 -19.10 3.49 1.65
C ALA A 367 -18.85 4.48 0.51
N GLN A 368 -19.81 4.60 -0.42
CA GLN A 368 -19.68 5.44 -1.61
C GLN A 368 -19.76 6.92 -1.25
N LEU A 369 -20.74 7.28 -0.41
CA LEU A 369 -20.97 8.65 0.04
C LEU A 369 -20.12 9.03 1.27
N LYS A 370 -19.40 8.05 1.85
CA LYS A 370 -18.58 8.20 3.07
C LYS A 370 -19.39 8.63 4.30
N TYR A 371 -20.65 8.23 4.41
CA TYR A 371 -21.45 8.44 5.61
C TYR A 371 -21.17 7.39 6.68
N ASN A 372 -21.20 7.82 7.95
CA ASN A 372 -20.96 7.00 9.15
C ASN A 372 -19.59 6.32 9.24
N ILE A 373 -18.60 6.79 8.48
CA ILE A 373 -17.23 6.27 8.57
C ILE A 373 -16.60 6.62 9.94
N ASP A 374 -16.93 7.78 10.50
CA ASP A 374 -16.46 8.23 11.82
C ASP A 374 -16.92 7.27 12.94
N VAL A 375 -18.17 6.79 12.85
CA VAL A 375 -18.73 5.79 13.77
C VAL A 375 -17.97 4.47 13.67
N VAL A 376 -17.61 4.04 12.45
CA VAL A 376 -16.77 2.85 12.26
C VAL A 376 -15.40 3.05 12.92
N CYS A 377 -14.78 4.21 12.75
CA CYS A 377 -13.50 4.54 13.38
C CYS A 377 -13.58 4.48 14.91
N GLU A 378 -14.67 4.97 15.49
CA GLU A 378 -14.94 4.87 16.92
C GLU A 378 -15.06 3.41 17.39
N TYR A 379 -15.85 2.59 16.70
CA TYR A 379 -15.98 1.17 17.03
C TYR A 379 -14.67 0.40 16.85
N LEU A 380 -13.88 0.73 15.83
CA LEU A 380 -12.55 0.16 15.62
C LEU A 380 -11.65 0.41 16.82
N VAL A 381 -11.66 1.64 17.37
CA VAL A 381 -10.86 2.00 18.54
C VAL A 381 -11.38 1.35 19.83
N ASN A 382 -12.70 1.25 20.01
CA ASN A 382 -13.27 0.80 21.29
C ASN A 382 -13.42 -0.73 21.38
N LYS A 383 -13.72 -1.42 20.28
CA LYS A 383 -14.07 -2.85 20.30
C LYS A 383 -12.93 -3.80 19.97
N ILE A 384 -11.98 -3.35 19.16
CA ILE A 384 -10.82 -4.17 18.80
C ILE A 384 -9.66 -3.76 19.72
N PRO A 385 -9.30 -4.54 20.74
CA PRO A 385 -8.09 -4.27 21.51
C PRO A 385 -6.85 -4.55 20.65
N ILE A 386 -5.71 -3.98 21.04
CA ILE A 386 -4.44 -4.32 20.42
C ILE A 386 -3.97 -5.62 21.06
N PRO A 387 -3.65 -6.66 20.26
CA PRO A 387 -3.13 -7.90 20.80
C PRO A 387 -1.76 -7.66 21.42
N GLU A 388 -1.50 -8.28 22.57
CA GLU A 388 -0.17 -8.28 23.17
C GLU A 388 0.77 -9.11 22.31
N ARG A 389 1.84 -8.49 21.80
CA ARG A 389 2.82 -9.13 20.93
C ARG A 389 4.18 -9.17 21.63
N ASN A 390 4.88 -10.30 21.48
CA ASN A 390 6.20 -10.47 22.05
C ASN A 390 7.27 -9.84 21.14
N PHE A 391 7.92 -8.77 21.62
CA PHE A 391 8.99 -8.08 20.91
C PHE A 391 10.37 -8.73 21.09
N THR A 392 10.58 -9.42 22.22
CA THR A 392 11.86 -10.04 22.59
C THR A 392 12.13 -11.36 21.90
N SER A 393 11.08 -12.06 21.46
CA SER A 393 11.22 -13.33 20.72
C SER A 393 11.95 -13.11 19.39
N PRO A 394 12.62 -14.14 18.84
CA PRO A 394 13.24 -14.02 17.52
C PRO A 394 12.19 -13.64 16.47
N PRO A 395 12.58 -12.83 15.48
CA PRO A 395 11.66 -12.32 14.47
C PRO A 395 11.13 -13.44 13.60
N ASN A 396 9.82 -13.47 13.44
CA ASN A 396 9.12 -14.39 12.56
C ASN A 396 8.04 -13.63 11.80
N MET A 397 8.21 -13.61 10.48
CA MET A 397 7.39 -12.91 9.52
C MET A 397 6.80 -13.90 8.53
N ILE A 398 5.50 -13.80 8.27
CA ILE A 398 4.85 -14.56 7.22
C ILE A 398 4.80 -13.69 5.96
N VAL A 399 5.33 -14.22 4.86
CA VAL A 399 5.32 -13.56 3.55
C VAL A 399 3.99 -13.86 2.85
N ILE A 400 3.29 -12.81 2.44
CA ILE A 400 1.94 -12.90 1.84
C ILE A 400 1.96 -12.44 0.40
N ARG A 401 2.89 -11.54 0.05
CA ARG A 401 3.14 -11.12 -1.32
C ARG A 401 4.64 -10.96 -1.53
N SER A 402 5.06 -11.09 -2.77
CA SER A 402 6.43 -10.79 -3.16
C SER A 402 6.43 -9.97 -4.43
N PHE A 403 7.30 -8.96 -4.44
CA PHE A 403 7.37 -8.00 -5.53
C PHE A 403 8.79 -7.83 -6.01
N ASP A 404 8.86 -7.39 -7.25
CA ASP A 404 10.03 -6.78 -7.83
C ASP A 404 9.73 -5.28 -7.97
N VAL A 405 10.67 -4.44 -7.53
CA VAL A 405 10.55 -2.96 -7.60
C VAL A 405 11.26 -2.42 -8.85
N ASN A 406 12.04 -3.26 -9.53
CA ASN A 406 12.79 -2.85 -10.71
C ASN A 406 11.86 -2.55 -11.86
N LYS A 407 12.08 -1.38 -12.50
CA LYS A 407 11.30 -0.96 -13.65
C LYS A 407 11.89 -1.60 -14.92
N PRO A 408 11.06 -1.90 -15.93
CA PRO A 408 11.59 -2.29 -17.24
C PRO A 408 12.52 -1.20 -17.78
N GLY A 409 13.71 -1.60 -18.25
CA GLY A 409 14.72 -0.67 -18.77
C GLY A 409 15.73 -0.15 -17.74
N SER A 410 15.66 -0.59 -16.49
CA SER A 410 16.73 -0.31 -15.51
C SER A 410 18.05 -0.95 -15.93
N GLU A 411 19.14 -0.20 -15.78
CA GLU A 411 20.49 -0.71 -16.01
C GLU A 411 20.86 -1.76 -14.94
N VAL A 412 21.80 -2.65 -15.29
CA VAL A 412 22.20 -3.78 -14.43
C VAL A 412 22.74 -3.30 -13.08
N ASP A 413 23.44 -2.16 -13.07
CA ASP A 413 24.07 -1.60 -11.86
C ASP A 413 23.06 -0.96 -10.89
N GLU A 414 21.86 -0.61 -11.37
CA GLU A 414 20.80 0.03 -10.56
C GLU A 414 19.78 -0.97 -10.02
N ILE A 415 19.94 -2.27 -10.32
CA ILE A 415 18.99 -3.31 -9.92
C ILE A 415 18.95 -3.40 -8.39
N LYS A 416 17.75 -3.20 -7.85
CA LYS A 416 17.44 -3.44 -6.45
C LYS A 416 17.08 -4.90 -6.24
N GLY A 417 17.39 -5.42 -5.06
CA GLY A 417 17.00 -6.78 -4.70
C GLY A 417 15.48 -6.93 -4.52
N GLY A 418 15.04 -8.18 -4.41
CA GLY A 418 13.63 -8.52 -4.27
C GLY A 418 12.99 -8.03 -2.96
N VAL A 419 11.68 -7.79 -3.00
CA VAL A 419 10.90 -7.35 -1.84
C VAL A 419 9.93 -8.45 -1.39
N ALA A 420 9.98 -8.78 -0.10
CA ALA A 420 9.02 -9.66 0.57
C ALA A 420 8.03 -8.81 1.38
N GLY A 421 6.75 -8.87 1.01
CA GLY A 421 5.66 -8.19 1.70
C GLY A 421 4.90 -9.13 2.61
N GLY A 422 4.73 -8.77 3.88
CA GLY A 422 4.12 -9.66 4.85
C GLY A 422 3.81 -8.99 6.18
N SER A 423 3.42 -9.82 7.16
CA SER A 423 3.17 -9.37 8.52
C SER A 423 4.10 -10.09 9.48
N ILE A 424 4.65 -9.33 10.43
CA ILE A 424 5.48 -9.87 11.51
C ILE A 424 4.55 -10.36 12.63
N LEU A 425 4.70 -11.63 13.03
CA LEU A 425 3.92 -12.21 14.13
C LEU A 425 4.58 -11.93 15.49
N ARG A 426 5.90 -12.11 15.57
CA ARG A 426 6.71 -11.95 16.79
C ARG A 426 8.10 -11.43 16.43
N GLY A 427 8.72 -10.79 17.40
CA GLY A 427 10.07 -10.22 17.30
C GLY A 427 10.14 -8.95 16.45
N VAL A 428 11.27 -8.24 16.56
CA VAL A 428 11.50 -6.99 15.83
C VAL A 428 12.53 -7.22 14.75
N LEU A 429 12.23 -6.81 13.51
CA LEU A 429 13.20 -6.82 12.42
C LEU A 429 13.93 -5.49 12.35
N LYS A 430 15.24 -5.53 12.11
CA LYS A 430 16.09 -4.33 11.98
C LYS A 430 16.69 -4.25 10.57
N VAL A 431 16.90 -3.03 10.07
CA VAL A 431 17.66 -2.82 8.84
C VAL A 431 19.08 -3.38 9.01
N ASN A 432 19.66 -3.93 7.93
CA ASN A 432 20.96 -4.63 7.88
C ASN A 432 21.05 -5.96 8.64
N GLN A 433 19.94 -6.49 9.18
CA GLN A 433 19.93 -7.82 9.78
C GLN A 433 19.99 -8.93 8.72
N PHE A 434 20.68 -10.03 9.02
CA PHE A 434 20.65 -11.25 8.22
C PHE A 434 19.40 -12.06 8.52
N VAL A 435 18.73 -12.50 7.46
CA VAL A 435 17.48 -13.25 7.52
C VAL A 435 17.56 -14.48 6.64
N GLU A 436 16.81 -15.51 7.02
CA GLU A 436 16.58 -16.69 6.21
C GLU A 436 15.10 -16.80 5.83
N VAL A 437 14.83 -17.36 4.66
CA VAL A 437 13.48 -17.68 4.18
C VAL A 437 13.35 -19.19 4.05
N ARG A 438 12.37 -19.77 4.76
CA ARG A 438 12.02 -21.20 4.73
C ARG A 438 10.59 -21.38 4.24
N PRO A 439 10.26 -22.45 3.48
CA PRO A 439 11.11 -23.59 3.07
C PRO A 439 12.16 -23.27 1.99
N GLY A 440 12.13 -22.08 1.39
CA GLY A 440 13.11 -21.62 0.41
C GLY A 440 12.90 -22.25 -0.98
N ILE A 441 13.99 -22.62 -1.63
CA ILE A 441 13.98 -23.25 -2.95
C ILE A 441 13.77 -24.75 -2.77
N VAL A 442 12.73 -25.27 -3.42
CA VAL A 442 12.38 -26.69 -3.40
C VAL A 442 12.82 -27.30 -4.72
N VAL A 443 13.81 -28.19 -4.67
CA VAL A 443 14.29 -28.96 -5.82
C VAL A 443 13.89 -30.42 -5.62
N LYS A 444 13.45 -31.07 -6.69
CA LYS A 444 13.21 -32.53 -6.69
C LYS A 444 14.41 -33.18 -7.37
N ASP A 445 15.10 -34.03 -6.63
CA ASP A 445 16.19 -34.83 -7.19
C ASP A 445 15.62 -35.90 -8.15
N GLU A 446 16.49 -36.46 -9.00
CA GLU A 446 16.12 -37.49 -10.00
C GLU A 446 15.49 -38.75 -9.36
N SER A 447 15.80 -39.02 -8.09
CA SER A 447 15.21 -40.11 -7.31
C SER A 447 13.83 -39.79 -6.71
N GLY A 448 13.29 -38.59 -6.95
CA GLY A 448 11.99 -38.15 -6.43
C GLY A 448 12.02 -37.61 -4.99
N ASN A 449 13.19 -37.55 -4.35
CA ASN A 449 13.36 -36.94 -3.04
C ASN A 449 13.31 -35.41 -3.16
N ILE A 450 12.62 -34.78 -2.20
CA ILE A 450 12.46 -33.33 -2.16
C ILE A 450 13.60 -32.75 -1.32
N LYS A 451 14.47 -31.96 -1.94
CA LYS A 451 15.52 -31.22 -1.24
C LYS A 451 15.09 -29.76 -1.07
N CYS A 452 15.10 -29.28 0.17
CA CYS A 452 14.78 -27.89 0.50
C CYS A 452 16.06 -27.15 0.88
N THR A 453 16.33 -26.06 0.19
CA THR A 453 17.45 -25.15 0.50
C THR A 453 16.90 -23.79 0.91
N PRO A 454 17.17 -23.33 2.15
CA PRO A 454 16.71 -22.03 2.62
C PRO A 454 17.40 -20.91 1.85
N ILE A 455 16.73 -19.77 1.71
CA ILE A 455 17.30 -18.59 1.05
C ILE A 455 17.84 -17.67 2.13
N TYR A 456 19.13 -17.39 2.09
CA TYR A 456 19.76 -16.42 2.99
C TYR A 456 19.84 -15.05 2.32
N SER A 457 19.50 -14.01 3.07
CA SER A 457 19.53 -12.65 2.57
C SER A 457 19.79 -11.65 3.69
N ARG A 458 20.05 -10.40 3.31
CA ARG A 458 20.20 -9.28 4.23
C ARG A 458 19.10 -8.26 3.97
N ILE A 459 18.55 -7.69 5.03
CA ILE A 459 17.55 -6.62 4.94
C ILE A 459 18.25 -5.32 4.53
N VAL A 460 17.86 -4.76 3.39
CA VAL A 460 18.37 -3.48 2.88
C VAL A 460 17.51 -2.32 3.38
N SER A 461 16.19 -2.48 3.34
CA SER A 461 15.23 -1.42 3.67
C SER A 461 13.93 -2.00 4.19
N LEU A 462 13.26 -1.28 5.09
CA LEU A 462 11.93 -1.63 5.59
C LEU A 462 10.95 -0.52 5.21
N TYR A 463 9.83 -0.88 4.60
CA TYR A 463 8.79 0.07 4.19
C TYR A 463 7.42 -0.31 4.76
N ALA A 464 6.74 0.67 5.35
CA ALA A 464 5.30 0.60 5.62
C ALA A 464 4.58 1.57 4.66
N GLU A 465 3.94 1.01 3.63
CA GLU A 465 3.41 1.76 2.47
C GLU A 465 4.45 2.67 1.80
N GLN A 466 4.51 3.93 2.22
CA GLN A 466 5.40 4.97 1.68
C GLN A 466 6.38 5.48 2.74
N ASN A 467 6.25 5.04 3.99
CA ASN A 467 7.10 5.45 5.09
C ASN A 467 8.27 4.46 5.22
N GLU A 468 9.48 4.99 5.28
CA GLU A 468 10.69 4.20 5.56
C GLU A 468 10.86 3.99 7.06
N LEU A 469 11.21 2.76 7.43
CA LEU A 469 11.37 2.29 8.80
C LEU A 469 12.82 1.83 9.02
N GLN A 470 13.35 2.09 10.21
CA GLN A 470 14.65 1.58 10.64
C GLN A 470 14.52 0.25 11.39
N PHE A 471 13.42 0.09 12.11
CA PHE A 471 13.01 -1.17 12.72
C PHE A 471 11.53 -1.39 12.49
N ALA A 472 11.13 -2.65 12.43
CA ALA A 472 9.79 -3.08 12.16
C ALA A 472 9.26 -3.89 13.34
N VAL A 473 8.15 -3.43 13.91
CA VAL A 473 7.50 -4.14 15.02
C VAL A 473 6.56 -5.26 14.53
N PRO A 474 6.25 -6.25 15.38
CA PRO A 474 5.12 -7.15 15.17
C PRO A 474 3.83 -6.38 14.86
N GLY A 475 3.22 -6.71 13.74
CA GLY A 475 1.95 -6.13 13.30
C GLY A 475 2.08 -5.28 12.06
N GLY A 476 0.91 -4.93 11.52
CA GLY A 476 0.82 -4.25 10.24
C GLY A 476 1.36 -5.10 9.09
N LEU A 477 1.44 -4.46 7.94
CA LEU A 477 2.04 -5.01 6.73
C LEU A 477 3.25 -4.20 6.34
N ILE A 478 4.33 -4.93 6.10
CA ILE A 478 5.66 -4.38 5.91
C ILE A 478 6.25 -4.98 4.64
N GLY A 479 6.80 -4.12 3.80
CA GLY A 479 7.66 -4.49 2.69
C GLY A 479 9.10 -4.55 3.16
N VAL A 480 9.65 -5.76 3.26
CA VAL A 480 11.06 -5.99 3.56
C VAL A 480 11.82 -6.05 2.24
N GLY A 481 12.62 -5.02 1.97
CA GLY A 481 13.57 -5.01 0.87
C GLY A 481 14.79 -5.84 1.25
N THR A 482 15.11 -6.81 0.42
CA THR A 482 16.18 -7.79 0.68
C THR A 482 17.20 -7.80 -0.44
N THR A 483 18.37 -8.39 -0.20
CA THR A 483 19.37 -8.65 -1.25
C THR A 483 19.06 -9.91 -2.06
N MET A 484 17.85 -10.48 -1.96
CA MET A 484 17.46 -11.65 -2.74
C MET A 484 17.38 -11.32 -4.23
N ASP A 485 17.62 -12.33 -5.06
CA ASP A 485 17.44 -12.22 -6.50
C ASP A 485 15.98 -11.84 -6.85
N PRO A 486 15.73 -10.77 -7.62
CA PRO A 486 14.40 -10.36 -8.05
C PRO A 486 13.59 -11.46 -8.76
N THR A 487 14.26 -12.43 -9.40
CA THR A 487 13.59 -13.55 -10.07
C THR A 487 12.86 -14.49 -9.12
N LEU A 488 13.31 -14.57 -7.86
CA LEU A 488 12.68 -15.36 -6.80
C LEU A 488 11.47 -14.64 -6.21
N THR A 489 11.44 -13.30 -6.24
CA THR A 489 10.31 -12.51 -5.70
C THR A 489 9.27 -12.15 -6.75
N ARG A 490 9.56 -12.35 -8.04
CA ARG A 490 8.64 -12.06 -9.14
C ARG A 490 7.31 -12.81 -8.99
N ALA A 491 6.21 -12.07 -9.16
CA ALA A 491 4.84 -12.60 -9.25
C ALA A 491 4.40 -13.50 -8.09
N ASP A 492 4.62 -13.06 -6.84
CA ASP A 492 4.09 -13.74 -5.64
C ASP A 492 4.63 -15.18 -5.45
N ARG A 493 5.86 -15.45 -5.89
CA ARG A 493 6.52 -16.77 -5.71
C ARG A 493 6.87 -17.11 -4.26
N LEU A 494 7.08 -16.11 -3.40
CA LEU A 494 7.38 -16.34 -1.98
C LEU A 494 6.15 -16.37 -1.08
N VAL A 495 4.93 -16.42 -1.64
CA VAL A 495 3.71 -16.44 -0.84
C VAL A 495 3.62 -17.69 0.02
N GLY A 496 3.33 -17.49 1.31
CA GLY A 496 3.24 -18.55 2.31
C GLY A 496 4.59 -18.96 2.91
N GLN A 497 5.71 -18.42 2.42
CA GLN A 497 7.01 -18.67 3.05
C GLN A 497 7.16 -17.88 4.36
N VAL A 498 8.00 -18.41 5.25
CA VAL A 498 8.31 -17.80 6.54
C VAL A 498 9.70 -17.18 6.46
N LEU A 499 9.81 -15.91 6.83
CA LEU A 499 11.04 -15.15 6.91
C LEU A 499 11.36 -14.88 8.38
N GLY A 500 12.61 -15.09 8.79
CA GLY A 500 13.04 -14.81 10.16
C GLY A 500 14.53 -14.74 10.32
N GLU A 501 14.97 -14.61 11.56
CA GLU A 501 16.40 -14.61 11.89
C GLU A 501 17.02 -15.99 11.61
N VAL A 502 18.25 -15.98 11.13
CA VAL A 502 19.00 -17.19 10.73
C VAL A 502 19.07 -18.18 11.90
N GLY A 503 18.58 -19.40 11.68
CA GLY A 503 18.64 -20.50 12.64
C GLY A 503 17.50 -20.52 13.66
N SER A 504 16.61 -19.51 13.65
CA SER A 504 15.49 -19.40 14.60
C SER A 504 14.17 -19.96 14.07
N LEU A 505 14.08 -20.21 12.76
CA LEU A 505 12.84 -20.63 12.12
C LEU A 505 12.45 -22.08 12.43
N PRO A 506 11.14 -22.39 12.39
CA PRO A 506 10.65 -23.74 12.64
C PRO A 506 11.05 -24.74 11.55
N ASP A 507 10.84 -26.02 11.85
CA ASP A 507 11.18 -27.13 10.96
C ASP A 507 10.32 -27.13 9.69
N VAL A 508 10.86 -27.78 8.65
CA VAL A 508 10.18 -27.97 7.37
C VAL A 508 9.59 -29.37 7.32
N PHE A 509 8.28 -29.47 7.11
CA PHE A 509 7.55 -30.74 7.09
C PHE A 509 7.21 -31.17 5.66
N VAL A 510 7.34 -32.47 5.38
CA VAL A 510 6.90 -33.11 4.11
C VAL A 510 5.65 -33.95 4.33
N GLU A 511 5.53 -34.58 5.49
CA GLU A 511 4.32 -35.29 5.92
C GLU A 511 3.81 -34.66 7.22
N LEU A 512 2.50 -34.50 7.32
CA LEU A 512 1.84 -33.95 8.50
C LEU A 512 0.83 -34.95 9.06
N GLU A 513 0.76 -34.99 10.38
CA GLU A 513 -0.30 -35.63 11.14
C GLU A 513 -1.19 -34.53 11.72
N VAL A 514 -2.42 -34.47 11.21
CA VAL A 514 -3.38 -33.43 11.54
C VAL A 514 -4.57 -34.06 12.25
N ASN A 515 -4.91 -33.52 13.41
CA ASN A 515 -6.18 -33.79 14.06
C ASN A 515 -7.25 -32.92 13.39
N PHE A 516 -8.22 -33.51 12.71
CA PHE A 516 -9.18 -32.80 11.86
C PHE A 516 -10.62 -32.92 12.37
N PHE A 517 -11.38 -31.86 12.13
CA PHE A 517 -12.81 -31.76 12.40
C PHE A 517 -13.53 -31.33 11.12
N LEU A 518 -14.51 -32.13 10.69
CA LEU A 518 -15.33 -31.83 9.51
C LEU A 518 -16.58 -31.06 9.90
N LEU A 519 -16.96 -30.11 9.05
CA LEU A 519 -18.21 -29.38 9.18
C LEU A 519 -19.40 -30.31 8.90
N ARG A 520 -20.53 -30.08 9.57
CA ARG A 520 -21.73 -30.91 9.38
C ARG A 520 -22.35 -30.75 7.98
N ARG A 521 -22.19 -29.57 7.37
CA ARG A 521 -22.80 -29.19 6.09
C ARG A 521 -21.77 -28.44 5.25
N LEU A 522 -21.85 -28.58 3.93
CA LEU A 522 -21.04 -27.80 3.01
C LEU A 522 -21.51 -26.34 3.04
N LEU A 523 -20.57 -25.43 3.25
CA LEU A 523 -20.80 -23.99 3.19
C LEU A 523 -20.61 -23.49 1.73
N GLY A 524 -21.24 -22.39 1.37
CA GLY A 524 -21.00 -21.72 0.09
C GLY A 524 -21.76 -22.24 -1.14
N VAL A 525 -22.55 -23.32 -1.03
CA VAL A 525 -23.37 -23.84 -2.15
C VAL A 525 -24.79 -23.28 -2.07
N ARG A 526 -25.26 -22.62 -3.14
CA ARG A 526 -26.68 -22.28 -3.34
C ARG A 526 -27.39 -23.46 -4.00
N THR A 527 -28.16 -24.23 -3.25
CA THR A 527 -29.24 -25.02 -3.87
C THR A 527 -30.36 -24.05 -4.25
N LYS A 528 -30.67 -23.97 -5.55
CA LYS A 528 -31.88 -23.29 -6.04
C LYS A 528 -33.08 -24.17 -5.64
N GLY A 529 -33.73 -23.82 -4.53
CA GLY A 529 -34.88 -24.56 -4.02
C GLY A 529 -34.56 -25.38 -2.77
N THR A 530 -35.61 -25.85 -2.11
CA THR A 530 -35.72 -26.54 -0.82
C THR A 530 -34.93 -27.86 -0.69
N GLU A 531 -33.89 -28.06 -1.49
CA GLU A 531 -32.97 -29.18 -1.39
C GLU A 531 -31.97 -28.92 -0.26
N LYS A 532 -32.00 -29.82 0.72
CA LYS A 532 -31.15 -29.80 1.91
C LYS A 532 -29.67 -29.68 1.50
N GLN A 533 -28.98 -28.72 2.11
CA GLN A 533 -27.52 -28.58 2.04
C GLN A 533 -26.82 -29.94 2.10
N SER A 534 -25.96 -30.23 1.13
CA SER A 534 -25.24 -31.50 1.03
C SER A 534 -24.33 -31.70 2.25
N LYS A 535 -24.41 -32.90 2.83
CA LYS A 535 -23.61 -33.29 4.00
C LYS A 535 -22.16 -33.54 3.56
N VAL A 536 -21.19 -33.12 4.38
CA VAL A 536 -19.77 -33.39 4.14
C VAL A 536 -19.50 -34.89 4.32
N SER A 537 -18.95 -35.54 3.29
CA SER A 537 -18.49 -36.93 3.37
C SER A 537 -17.16 -37.04 4.12
N LYS A 538 -16.91 -38.19 4.76
CA LYS A 538 -15.63 -38.48 5.44
C LYS A 538 -14.45 -38.44 4.46
N LEU A 539 -13.23 -38.31 4.97
CA LEU A 539 -12.00 -38.32 4.17
C LEU A 539 -11.71 -39.74 3.66
N ALA A 540 -11.36 -39.87 2.37
CA ALA A 540 -10.96 -41.14 1.76
C ALA A 540 -9.43 -41.22 1.60
N LYS A 541 -8.87 -42.44 1.71
CA LYS A 541 -7.45 -42.66 1.43
C LYS A 541 -7.17 -42.43 -0.06
N GLY A 542 -6.04 -41.80 -0.38
CA GLY A 542 -5.64 -41.45 -1.74
C GLY A 542 -6.31 -40.18 -2.29
N GLU A 543 -7.21 -39.55 -1.55
CA GLU A 543 -7.85 -38.29 -1.95
C GLU A 543 -6.85 -37.12 -1.91
N ILE A 544 -6.96 -36.20 -2.86
CA ILE A 544 -6.18 -34.95 -2.88
C ILE A 544 -7.03 -33.83 -2.27
N LEU A 545 -6.54 -33.25 -1.20
CA LEU A 545 -7.12 -32.11 -0.50
C LEU A 545 -6.22 -30.89 -0.69
N MET A 546 -6.81 -29.70 -0.55
CA MET A 546 -6.05 -28.46 -0.44
C MET A 546 -5.96 -28.10 1.04
N LEU A 547 -4.74 -27.93 1.53
CA LEU A 547 -4.45 -27.49 2.88
C LEU A 547 -4.01 -26.03 2.86
N ASN A 548 -4.63 -25.22 3.70
CA ASN A 548 -4.14 -23.88 4.01
C ASN A 548 -3.57 -23.90 5.43
N ILE A 549 -2.25 -23.77 5.53
CA ILE A 549 -1.49 -23.75 6.78
C ILE A 549 -0.92 -22.34 6.92
N GLY A 550 -1.45 -21.56 7.85
CA GLY A 550 -1.16 -20.12 7.93
C GLY A 550 -1.51 -19.43 6.61
N SER A 551 -0.50 -18.94 5.90
CA SER A 551 -0.64 -18.31 4.57
C SER A 551 -0.14 -19.18 3.41
N MET A 552 0.30 -20.40 3.67
CA MET A 552 0.74 -21.35 2.65
C MET A 552 -0.42 -22.24 2.21
N SER A 553 -0.66 -22.27 0.89
CA SER A 553 -1.64 -23.14 0.26
C SER A 553 -0.95 -24.29 -0.48
N THR A 554 -1.10 -25.52 0.01
CA THR A 554 -0.44 -26.70 -0.58
C THR A 554 -1.44 -27.82 -0.84
N GLY A 555 -1.20 -28.61 -1.89
CA GLY A 555 -1.92 -29.85 -2.12
C GLY A 555 -1.42 -30.93 -1.18
N ALA A 556 -2.32 -31.76 -0.66
CA ALA A 556 -1.95 -32.88 0.18
C ALA A 556 -2.73 -34.13 -0.20
N ARG A 557 -2.04 -35.27 -0.25
CA ARG A 557 -2.63 -36.58 -0.45
C ARG A 557 -2.88 -37.25 0.89
N VAL A 558 -4.09 -37.76 1.11
CA VAL A 558 -4.45 -38.48 2.32
C VAL A 558 -3.83 -39.89 2.27
N VAL A 559 -2.85 -40.18 3.13
CA VAL A 559 -2.19 -41.50 3.20
C VAL A 559 -2.99 -42.44 4.10
N ALA A 560 -3.35 -41.96 5.28
CA ALA A 560 -4.10 -42.73 6.26
C ALA A 560 -5.07 -41.84 7.03
N VAL A 561 -6.22 -42.39 7.39
CA VAL A 561 -7.21 -41.75 8.25
C VAL A 561 -7.53 -42.72 9.39
N LYS A 562 -7.42 -42.25 10.62
CA LYS A 562 -7.74 -42.96 11.86
C LYS A 562 -8.65 -42.07 12.70
N ASN A 563 -9.95 -42.33 12.71
CA ASN A 563 -10.95 -41.51 13.41
C ASN A 563 -10.76 -40.01 13.11
N ASP A 564 -10.23 -39.26 14.06
CA ASP A 564 -10.03 -37.80 13.98
C ASP A 564 -8.59 -37.41 13.56
N LEU A 565 -7.68 -38.38 13.39
CA LEU A 565 -6.31 -38.16 12.93
C LEU A 565 -6.16 -38.53 11.46
N ALA A 566 -5.61 -37.62 10.66
CA ALA A 566 -5.24 -37.87 9.27
C ALA A 566 -3.74 -37.67 9.05
N LYS A 567 -3.12 -38.64 8.38
CA LYS A 567 -1.74 -38.53 7.89
C LYS A 567 -1.78 -38.06 6.44
N LEU A 568 -1.18 -36.90 6.19
CA LEU A 568 -1.23 -36.15 4.94
C LEU A 568 0.18 -36.02 4.37
N GLN A 569 0.38 -36.44 3.12
CA GLN A 569 1.62 -36.23 2.39
C GLN A 569 1.51 -34.96 1.54
N LEU A 570 2.40 -34.00 1.75
CA LEU A 570 2.34 -32.70 1.09
C LEU A 570 3.00 -32.76 -0.29
N THR A 571 2.45 -32.04 -1.26
CA THR A 571 3.07 -31.90 -2.60
C THR A 571 4.26 -30.95 -2.59
N ALA A 572 4.18 -29.93 -1.74
CA ALA A 572 5.22 -28.95 -1.48
C ALA A 572 5.47 -28.90 0.03
N PRO A 573 6.74 -28.85 0.45
CA PRO A 573 7.12 -28.81 1.85
C PRO A 573 6.68 -27.50 2.49
N VAL A 574 6.33 -27.53 3.78
CA VAL A 574 5.82 -26.36 4.50
C VAL A 574 6.61 -26.14 5.78
N CYS A 575 6.98 -24.89 6.05
CA CYS A 575 7.59 -24.47 7.31
C CYS A 575 6.45 -24.08 8.26
N THR A 576 6.30 -24.80 9.37
CA THR A 576 5.17 -24.62 10.31
C THR A 576 5.55 -25.09 11.70
N SER A 577 4.89 -24.58 12.73
CA SER A 577 5.06 -25.01 14.11
C SER A 577 4.01 -26.06 14.50
N ARG A 578 4.33 -26.93 15.46
CA ARG A 578 3.33 -27.85 16.04
C ARG A 578 2.21 -27.05 16.71
N GLY A 579 0.97 -27.50 16.53
CA GLY A 579 -0.23 -26.84 17.05
C GLY A 579 -0.81 -25.75 16.14
N GLU A 580 -0.18 -25.43 15.02
CA GLU A 580 -0.76 -24.51 14.03
C GLU A 580 -2.04 -25.09 13.43
N LYS A 581 -2.98 -24.20 13.13
CA LYS A 581 -4.27 -24.55 12.56
C LYS A 581 -4.17 -24.70 11.07
N VAL A 582 -4.98 -25.62 10.54
CA VAL A 582 -5.06 -25.93 9.12
C VAL A 582 -6.51 -25.88 8.70
N ALA A 583 -6.79 -25.21 7.58
CA ALA A 583 -8.07 -25.30 6.92
C ALA A 583 -8.02 -26.37 5.82
N LEU A 584 -9.02 -27.24 5.80
CA LEU A 584 -9.16 -28.36 4.86
C LEU A 584 -10.18 -27.99 3.80
N SER A 585 -9.74 -28.02 2.54
CA SER A 585 -10.60 -27.78 1.39
C SER A 585 -10.63 -28.97 0.45
N ARG A 586 -11.82 -29.28 -0.07
CA ARG A 586 -12.06 -30.37 -1.04
C ARG A 586 -12.55 -29.79 -2.35
N ARG A 587 -12.20 -30.44 -3.46
CA ARG A 587 -12.69 -30.06 -4.77
C ARG A 587 -14.11 -30.60 -5.01
N VAL A 588 -15.09 -29.71 -5.13
CA VAL A 588 -16.50 -30.01 -5.43
C VAL A 588 -16.91 -29.14 -6.62
N GLU A 589 -17.51 -29.74 -7.65
CA GLU A 589 -17.96 -29.00 -8.86
C GLU A 589 -16.87 -28.10 -9.47
N LYS A 590 -15.63 -28.62 -9.56
CA LYS A 590 -14.42 -27.95 -10.04
C LYS A 590 -13.83 -26.87 -9.11
N HIS A 591 -14.53 -26.42 -8.07
CA HIS A 591 -14.06 -25.40 -7.12
C HIS A 591 -13.59 -26.01 -5.80
N TRP A 592 -12.66 -25.34 -5.12
CA TRP A 592 -12.24 -25.72 -3.77
C TRP A 592 -13.25 -25.18 -2.76
N ARG A 593 -13.78 -26.05 -1.90
CA ARG A 593 -14.75 -25.71 -0.85
C ARG A 593 -14.21 -26.12 0.50
N LEU A 594 -14.42 -25.26 1.49
CA LEU A 594 -14.03 -25.52 2.87
C LEU A 594 -14.88 -26.68 3.44
N ILE A 595 -14.23 -27.75 3.88
CA ILE A 595 -14.90 -28.92 4.46
C ILE A 595 -14.70 -29.06 5.97
N GLY A 596 -13.65 -28.43 6.51
CA GLY A 596 -13.26 -28.61 7.89
C GLY A 596 -11.98 -27.87 8.23
N TRP A 597 -11.54 -28.09 9.45
CA TRP A 597 -10.31 -27.52 9.99
C TRP A 597 -9.60 -28.56 10.85
N GLY A 598 -8.34 -28.32 11.17
CA GLY A 598 -7.58 -29.20 12.02
C GLY A 598 -6.40 -28.49 12.69
N GLN A 599 -5.68 -29.23 13.52
CA GLN A 599 -4.46 -28.80 14.18
C GLN A 599 -3.33 -29.79 13.94
N ILE A 600 -2.14 -29.27 13.65
CA ILE A 600 -0.95 -30.09 13.42
C ILE A 600 -0.47 -30.66 14.76
N GLN A 601 -0.34 -31.98 14.86
CA GLN A 601 0.17 -32.67 16.04
C GLN A 601 1.65 -32.99 15.88
N ALA A 602 1.99 -33.67 14.78
CA ALA A 602 3.33 -34.13 14.47
C ALA A 602 3.52 -34.18 12.95
N GLY A 603 4.73 -34.48 12.51
CA GLY A 603 5.03 -34.65 11.09
C GLY A 603 6.45 -35.14 10.88
N VAL A 604 6.73 -35.57 9.65
CA VAL A 604 8.08 -35.95 9.23
C VAL A 604 8.79 -34.69 8.74
N THR A 605 9.86 -34.32 9.45
CA THR A 605 10.70 -33.17 9.15
C THR A 605 11.73 -33.53 8.09
N LEU A 606 12.04 -32.56 7.24
CA LEU A 606 13.19 -32.61 6.34
C LEU A 606 14.38 -31.94 7.02
N GLU A 607 15.55 -32.56 6.99
CA GLU A 607 16.78 -31.90 7.43
C GLU A 607 17.11 -30.78 6.45
N VAL A 608 17.09 -29.55 6.95
CA VAL A 608 17.51 -28.37 6.20
C VAL A 608 19.04 -28.29 6.33
N PRO A 609 19.79 -28.11 5.22
CA PRO A 609 21.24 -27.98 5.30
C PRO A 609 21.62 -26.81 6.22
N PRO A 610 22.67 -26.98 7.06
CA PRO A 610 23.12 -25.93 7.95
C PRO A 610 23.57 -24.70 7.15
N CYS A 611 23.43 -23.54 7.78
CA CYS A 611 23.79 -22.26 7.17
C CYS A 611 25.25 -22.29 6.68
N PRO A 612 25.54 -21.93 5.42
CA PRO A 612 26.90 -21.64 5.01
C PRO A 612 27.32 -20.36 5.77
N ILE A 613 28.19 -20.52 6.77
CA ILE A 613 28.74 -19.42 7.58
C ILE A 613 29.68 -18.58 6.73
#